data_AF-A0A8T1SKE5-F1
#
_entry.id   AF-A0A8T1SKE5-F1
#
_cell.length_a   1.000
_cell.length_b   1.000
_cell.length_c   1.000
_cell.angle_alpha   90.00
_cell.angle_beta   90.00
_cell.angle_gamma   90.00
#
_symmetry.space_group_name_H-M   'P 1'
#
loop_
_entity.id
_entity.type
_entity.pdbx_description
1 polymer ?
#
loop_
_entity_poly.entity_id
_entity_poly.type
_entity_poly.pdbx_seq_one_letter_code
_entity_poly.pdbx_strand_id
1 'polypeptide(L)'
;EKTPRLMPEEGSMYYPRVQHYRELLDSLPMDAYTHGCILHPELTVDSMIPAYATTRIRSQIGNTESELKKLAKENPDLQDAYIAKQKRLKSKLLDHDNIKYLKKILDELEKVLDQVETELQRRNEETPEINGSLSSDFTGSWIKPSTLHPSTETTNKDASWY
;
A
#
# COMPACT_ATOMS: atom_id res chain seq x y z
N GLU A 1 6.03 -29.43 15.58
CA GLU A 1 5.74 -27.99 15.78
C GLU A 1 4.85 -27.50 14.65
N LYS A 2 3.75 -26.80 14.96
CA LYS A 2 2.87 -26.15 13.94
C LYS A 2 3.21 -24.67 13.87
N THR A 3 4.38 -24.35 13.33
CA THR A 3 4.72 -22.96 13.00
C THR A 3 3.91 -22.56 11.77
N PRO A 4 3.11 -21.47 11.82
CA PRO A 4 2.43 -20.95 10.63
C PRO A 4 3.45 -20.66 9.53
N ARG A 5 3.15 -21.08 8.30
CA ARG A 5 3.99 -20.82 7.12
C ARG A 5 3.23 -19.93 6.15
N LEU A 6 3.95 -18.98 5.55
CA LEU A 6 3.41 -18.13 4.49
C LEU A 6 3.21 -18.92 3.18
N MET A 7 4.05 -19.94 2.95
CA MET A 7 3.97 -20.84 1.81
C MET A 7 3.41 -22.21 2.23
N PRO A 8 2.55 -22.83 1.41
CA PRO A 8 2.20 -24.24 1.56
C PRO A 8 3.43 -25.16 1.52
N GLU A 9 3.24 -26.42 1.87
CA GLU A 9 4.30 -27.42 1.71
C GLU A 9 4.66 -27.61 0.24
N GLU A 10 5.95 -27.72 -0.07
CA GLU A 10 6.45 -28.02 -1.41
C GLU A 10 5.84 -29.34 -1.91
N GLY A 11 5.34 -29.33 -3.15
CA GLY A 11 4.62 -30.46 -3.73
C GLY A 11 3.13 -30.56 -3.36
N SER A 12 2.63 -29.72 -2.45
CA SER A 12 1.19 -29.63 -2.22
C SER A 12 0.46 -28.99 -3.42
N MET A 13 -0.82 -29.33 -3.58
CA MET A 13 -1.65 -28.81 -4.67
C MET A 13 -1.75 -27.26 -4.69
N TYR A 14 -1.63 -26.62 -3.53
CA TYR A 14 -1.74 -25.16 -3.40
C TYR A 14 -0.40 -24.44 -3.58
N TYR A 15 0.72 -25.15 -3.48
CA TYR A 15 2.05 -24.56 -3.59
C TYR A 15 2.25 -23.71 -4.86
N PRO A 16 2.03 -24.22 -6.09
CA PRO A 16 2.24 -23.43 -7.30
C PRO A 16 1.32 -22.20 -7.37
N ARG A 17 0.09 -22.33 -6.85
CA ARG A 17 -0.90 -21.24 -6.82
C ARG A 17 -0.43 -20.11 -5.91
N VAL A 18 -0.04 -20.42 -4.66
CA VAL A 18 0.46 -19.40 -3.72
C VAL A 18 1.80 -18.82 -4.19
N GLN A 19 2.68 -19.64 -4.79
CA GLN A 19 3.95 -19.18 -5.33
C GLN A 19 3.76 -18.13 -6.43
N HIS A 20 2.82 -18.35 -7.35
CA HIS A 20 2.51 -17.38 -8.40
C HIS A 20 2.14 -16.00 -7.84
N TYR A 21 1.23 -15.92 -6.88
CA TYR A 21 0.84 -14.65 -6.27
C TYR A 21 1.94 -14.03 -5.41
N ARG A 22 2.79 -14.85 -4.80
CA ARG A 22 3.97 -14.35 -4.09
C ARG A 22 4.94 -13.64 -5.04
N GLU A 23 5.25 -14.27 -6.17
CA GLU A 23 6.10 -13.68 -7.20
C GLU A 23 5.49 -12.41 -7.80
N LEU A 24 4.17 -12.42 -8.03
CA LEU A 24 3.44 -11.25 -8.53
C LEU A 24 3.54 -10.07 -7.56
N LEU A 25 3.29 -10.29 -6.26
CA LEU A 25 3.37 -9.27 -5.23
C LEU A 25 4.81 -8.80 -4.98
N ASP A 26 5.79 -9.70 -4.96
CA ASP A 26 7.21 -9.37 -4.75
C ASP A 26 7.78 -8.57 -5.94
N SER A 27 7.16 -8.66 -7.14
CA SER A 27 7.58 -7.89 -8.32
C SER A 27 7.13 -6.43 -8.32
N LEU A 28 6.20 -6.05 -7.42
CA LEU A 28 5.65 -4.71 -7.39
C LEU A 28 6.71 -3.66 -7.00
N PRO A 29 6.79 -2.52 -7.71
CA PRO A 29 7.76 -1.47 -7.42
C PRO A 29 7.31 -0.59 -6.24
N MET A 30 7.19 -1.18 -5.05
CA MET A 30 6.76 -0.54 -3.80
C MET A 30 7.47 0.79 -3.54
N ASP A 31 8.80 0.82 -3.72
CA ASP A 31 9.63 2.03 -3.52
C ASP A 31 9.14 3.19 -4.41
N ALA A 32 8.80 2.91 -5.66
CA ALA A 32 8.44 3.92 -6.65
C ALA A 32 7.06 4.54 -6.37
N TYR A 33 6.01 3.73 -6.17
CA TYR A 33 4.69 4.31 -5.89
C TYR A 33 4.57 4.84 -4.46
N THR A 34 5.28 4.29 -3.47
CA THR A 34 5.27 4.86 -2.10
C THR A 34 5.82 6.28 -2.10
N HIS A 35 6.99 6.50 -2.68
CA HIS A 35 7.59 7.83 -2.74
C HIS A 35 6.91 8.73 -3.76
N GLY A 36 6.51 8.17 -4.92
CA GLY A 36 5.78 8.91 -5.95
C GLY A 36 4.49 9.52 -5.42
N CYS A 37 3.69 8.78 -4.64
CA CYS A 37 2.47 9.31 -4.02
C CYS A 37 2.72 10.36 -2.93
N ILE A 38 3.89 10.34 -2.26
CA ILE A 38 4.29 11.39 -1.29
C ILE A 38 4.69 12.70 -2.00
N LEU A 39 5.26 12.57 -3.20
CA LEU A 39 5.66 13.70 -4.05
C LEU A 39 4.46 14.28 -4.81
N HIS A 40 3.54 13.42 -5.26
CA HIS A 40 2.35 13.76 -6.05
C HIS A 40 1.05 13.38 -5.32
N PRO A 41 0.72 14.05 -4.20
CA PRO A 41 -0.48 13.74 -3.42
C PRO A 41 -1.78 13.89 -4.22
N GLU A 42 -1.79 14.69 -5.29
CA GLU A 42 -2.92 14.85 -6.20
C GLU A 42 -3.30 13.56 -6.96
N LEU A 43 -2.40 12.57 -7.01
CA LEU A 43 -2.65 11.27 -7.64
C LEU A 43 -3.25 10.25 -6.68
N THR A 44 -3.33 10.56 -5.38
CA THR A 44 -3.92 9.68 -4.37
C THR A 44 -5.13 10.34 -3.73
N VAL A 45 -6.28 9.69 -3.83
CA VAL A 45 -7.49 10.10 -3.10
C VAL A 45 -7.52 9.31 -1.80
N ASP A 46 -7.86 9.97 -0.69
CA ASP A 46 -8.03 9.36 0.64
C ASP A 46 -6.83 8.52 1.12
N SER A 47 -5.62 9.00 0.83
CA SER A 47 -4.39 8.35 1.29
C SER A 47 -4.40 8.19 2.81
N MET A 48 -4.27 6.94 3.26
CA MET A 48 -4.14 6.60 4.68
C MET A 48 -2.76 6.97 5.23
N ILE A 49 -1.85 7.52 4.40
CA ILE A 49 -0.56 8.02 4.87
C ILE A 49 -0.81 9.26 5.73
N PRO A 50 -0.50 9.22 7.04
CA PRO A 50 -0.73 10.37 7.90
C PRO A 50 0.08 11.59 7.43
N ALA A 51 -0.50 12.78 7.52
CA ALA A 51 0.14 14.02 7.06
C ALA A 51 1.56 14.22 7.65
N TYR A 52 1.78 13.86 8.92
CA TYR A 52 3.09 13.94 9.55
C TYR A 52 4.13 13.03 8.89
N ALA A 53 3.73 11.85 8.40
CA ALA A 53 4.62 10.90 7.75
C ALA A 53 5.06 11.45 6.40
N THR A 54 4.11 12.00 5.62
CA THR A 54 4.38 12.71 4.36
C THR A 54 5.35 13.86 4.56
N THR A 55 5.09 14.75 5.52
CA THR A 55 5.97 15.89 5.84
C THR A 55 7.37 15.43 6.26
N ARG A 56 7.46 14.41 7.12
CA ARG A 56 8.75 13.89 7.60
C ARG A 56 9.55 13.26 6.47
N ILE A 57 8.94 12.46 5.61
CA ILE A 57 9.63 11.80 4.48
C ILE A 57 10.13 12.86 3.49
N ARG A 58 9.29 13.85 3.15
CA ARG A 58 9.70 14.97 2.29
C ARG A 58 10.88 15.75 2.89
N SER A 59 10.86 16.02 4.19
CA SER A 59 11.97 16.67 4.89
C SER A 59 13.24 15.81 4.90
N GLN A 60 13.12 14.50 5.15
CA GLN A 60 14.26 13.58 5.18
C GLN A 60 14.99 13.52 3.83
N ILE A 61 14.27 13.58 2.71
CA ILE A 61 14.87 13.62 1.37
C ILE A 61 15.79 14.84 1.24
N GLY A 62 15.29 16.05 1.56
CA GLY A 62 16.07 17.29 1.49
C GLY A 62 17.22 17.36 2.50
N ASN A 63 16.98 16.90 3.72
CA ASN A 63 18.01 16.88 4.78
C ASN A 63 19.14 15.91 4.42
N THR A 64 18.83 14.75 3.86
CA THR A 64 19.83 13.75 3.45
C THR A 64 20.75 14.30 2.36
N GLU A 65 20.21 15.03 1.37
CA GLU A 65 21.06 15.67 0.34
C GLU A 65 22.05 16.65 0.99
N SER A 66 21.56 17.48 1.92
CA SER A 66 22.35 18.51 2.59
C SER A 66 23.44 17.91 3.49
N GLU A 67 23.11 16.86 4.25
CA GLU A 67 24.08 16.16 5.09
C GLU A 67 25.16 15.46 4.25
N LEU A 68 24.80 14.87 3.10
CA LEU A 68 25.79 14.30 2.18
C LEU A 68 26.75 15.36 1.62
N LYS A 69 26.28 16.58 1.33
CA LYS A 69 27.17 17.68 0.91
C LYS A 69 28.13 18.08 2.02
N LYS A 70 27.65 18.11 3.26
CA LYS A 70 28.45 18.44 4.43
C LYS A 70 29.53 17.38 4.67
N LEU A 71 29.14 16.10 4.69
CA LEU A 71 30.08 14.98 4.86
C LEU A 71 31.15 14.92 3.77
N ALA A 72 30.79 15.24 2.52
CA ALA A 72 31.76 15.33 1.43
C ALA A 72 32.83 16.42 1.63
N LYS A 73 32.49 17.51 2.33
CA LYS A 73 33.43 18.58 2.68
C LYS A 73 34.29 18.24 3.90
N GLU A 74 33.69 17.57 4.88
CA GLU A 74 34.34 17.20 6.14
C GLU A 74 35.28 15.99 6.00
N ASN A 75 35.06 15.15 4.98
CA ASN A 75 35.83 13.92 4.74
C ASN A 75 36.34 13.89 3.28
N PRO A 76 37.44 14.59 2.96
CA PRO A 76 37.95 14.70 1.58
C PRO A 76 38.36 13.35 0.96
N ASP A 77 38.79 12.39 1.78
CA ASP A 77 39.15 11.02 1.40
C ASP A 77 37.94 10.20 0.92
N LEU A 78 36.74 10.51 1.43
CA LEU A 78 35.48 9.86 1.05
C LEU A 78 34.60 10.73 0.13
N GLN A 79 35.12 11.88 -0.31
CA GLN A 79 34.36 12.88 -1.07
C GLN A 79 33.64 12.28 -2.27
N ASP A 80 34.35 11.50 -3.10
CA ASP A 80 33.80 10.88 -4.30
C ASP A 80 32.68 9.88 -3.97
N ALA A 81 32.80 9.12 -2.88
CA ALA A 81 31.77 8.20 -2.43
C ALA A 81 30.50 8.94 -2.00
N TYR A 82 30.63 10.07 -1.29
CA TYR A 82 29.50 10.91 -0.91
C TYR A 82 28.84 11.59 -2.11
N ILE A 83 29.63 12.08 -3.08
CA ILE A 83 29.12 12.64 -4.34
C ILE A 83 28.36 11.56 -5.13
N ALA A 84 28.91 10.35 -5.24
CA ALA A 84 28.23 9.24 -5.90
C ALA A 84 26.90 8.89 -5.20
N LYS A 85 26.88 8.86 -3.87
CA LYS A 85 25.66 8.62 -3.09
C LYS A 85 24.62 9.71 -3.29
N GLN A 86 25.05 10.98 -3.35
CA GLN A 86 24.17 12.10 -3.67
C GLN A 86 23.57 11.99 -5.08
N LYS A 87 24.40 11.65 -6.08
CA LYS A 87 23.93 11.46 -7.46
C LYS A 87 22.88 10.34 -7.53
N ARG A 88 23.11 9.23 -6.82
CA ARG A 88 22.15 8.12 -6.73
C ARG A 88 20.83 8.54 -6.07
N LEU A 89 20.89 9.32 -4.98
CA LEU A 89 19.69 9.85 -4.31
C LEU A 89 18.88 10.75 -5.25
N LYS A 90 19.53 11.67 -5.97
CA LYS A 90 18.86 12.55 -6.94
C LYS A 90 18.26 11.80 -8.10
N SER A 91 18.97 10.81 -8.65
CA SER A 91 18.44 9.97 -9.72
C SER A 91 17.16 9.27 -9.29
N LYS A 92 17.16 8.61 -8.11
CA LYS A 92 15.97 7.97 -7.56
C LYS A 92 14.80 8.94 -7.39
N LEU A 93 15.06 10.16 -6.91
CA LEU A 93 14.01 11.16 -6.75
C LEU A 93 13.39 11.56 -8.09
N LEU A 94 14.21 11.78 -9.12
CA LEU A 94 13.75 12.09 -10.47
C LEU A 94 12.93 10.95 -11.09
N ASP A 95 13.35 9.71 -10.86
CA ASP A 95 12.62 8.54 -11.35
C ASP A 95 11.21 8.45 -10.72
N HIS A 96 11.08 8.84 -9.45
CA HIS A 96 9.82 8.84 -8.70
C HIS A 96 8.94 10.08 -8.96
N ASP A 97 9.51 11.19 -9.44
CA ASP A 97 8.81 12.44 -9.82
C ASP A 97 8.23 12.39 -11.25
N ASN A 98 8.47 11.29 -11.98
CA ASN A 98 7.93 11.10 -13.32
C ASN A 98 6.45 10.68 -13.26
N ILE A 99 5.55 11.65 -13.25
CA ILE A 99 4.09 11.45 -13.18
C ILE A 99 3.58 10.45 -14.24
N LYS A 100 4.13 10.46 -15.45
CA LYS A 100 3.70 9.53 -16.52
C LYS A 100 4.05 8.09 -16.17
N TYR A 101 5.27 7.87 -15.67
CA TYR A 101 5.70 6.55 -15.21
C TYR A 101 4.93 6.12 -13.96
N LEU A 102 4.72 7.04 -13.00
CA LEU A 102 3.97 6.79 -11.78
C LEU A 102 2.53 6.33 -12.07
N LYS A 103 1.81 7.02 -12.96
CA LYS A 103 0.47 6.59 -13.40
C LYS A 103 0.48 5.18 -13.97
N LYS A 104 1.46 4.88 -14.84
CA LYS A 104 1.60 3.54 -15.43
C LYS A 104 1.76 2.46 -14.35
N ILE A 105 2.63 2.66 -13.36
CA ILE A 105 2.84 1.65 -12.32
C ILE A 105 1.68 1.55 -11.33
N LEU A 106 0.88 2.62 -11.15
CA LEU A 106 -0.36 2.58 -10.39
C LEU A 106 -1.44 1.77 -11.13
N ASP A 107 -1.58 1.94 -12.45
CA ASP A 107 -2.48 1.13 -13.27
C ASP A 107 -2.07 -0.36 -13.28
N GLU A 108 -0.77 -0.65 -13.23
CA GLU A 108 -0.25 -2.02 -13.11
C GLU A 108 -0.51 -2.60 -11.71
N LEU A 109 -0.35 -1.79 -10.66
CA LEU A 109 -0.69 -2.17 -9.29
C LEU A 109 -2.16 -2.55 -9.16
N GLU A 110 -3.08 -1.74 -9.69
CA GLU A 110 -4.52 -2.01 -9.69
C GLU A 110 -4.82 -3.39 -10.29
N LYS A 111 -4.28 -3.68 -11.48
CA LYS A 111 -4.47 -4.99 -12.14
C LYS A 111 -3.92 -6.17 -11.36
N VAL A 112 -2.84 -5.97 -10.61
CA VAL A 112 -2.29 -7.02 -9.73
C VAL A 112 -3.21 -7.24 -8.54
N LEU A 113 -3.71 -6.16 -7.93
CA LEU A 113 -4.63 -6.25 -6.80
C LEU A 113 -5.96 -6.90 -7.22
N ASP A 114 -6.50 -6.58 -8.40
CA ASP A 114 -7.70 -7.24 -8.96
C ASP A 114 -7.51 -8.76 -9.09
N GLN A 115 -6.33 -9.19 -9.56
CA GLN A 115 -6.00 -10.62 -9.68
C GLN A 115 -5.94 -11.31 -8.33
N VAL A 116 -5.35 -10.64 -7.33
CA VAL A 116 -5.27 -11.15 -5.95
C VAL A 116 -6.66 -11.20 -5.30
N GLU A 117 -7.49 -10.18 -5.50
CA GLU A 117 -8.86 -10.14 -4.97
C GLU A 117 -9.72 -11.25 -5.58
N THR A 118 -9.67 -11.42 -6.90
CA THR A 118 -10.37 -12.50 -7.62
C THR A 118 -9.98 -13.87 -7.07
N GLU A 119 -8.69 -14.06 -6.80
CA GLU A 119 -8.14 -15.28 -6.23
C GLU A 119 -8.62 -15.55 -4.80
N LEU A 120 -8.63 -14.52 -3.95
CA LEU A 120 -9.11 -14.60 -2.59
C LEU A 120 -10.60 -14.91 -2.54
N GLN A 121 -11.39 -14.30 -3.43
CA GLN A 121 -12.82 -14.58 -3.56
C GLN A 121 -13.06 -16.04 -3.98
N ARG A 122 -12.36 -16.52 -5.02
CA ARG A 122 -12.45 -17.92 -5.47
C ARG A 122 -12.13 -18.89 -4.32
N ARG A 123 -11.09 -18.60 -3.54
CA ARG A 123 -10.74 -19.44 -2.37
C ARG A 123 -11.86 -19.47 -1.33
N ASN A 124 -12.57 -18.36 -1.13
CA ASN A 124 -13.68 -18.30 -0.19
C ASN A 124 -14.86 -19.18 -0.62
N GLU A 125 -15.10 -19.27 -1.92
CA GLU A 125 -16.12 -20.15 -2.52
C GLU A 125 -15.70 -21.63 -2.45
N GLU A 126 -14.41 -21.93 -2.64
CA GLU A 126 -13.84 -23.29 -2.60
C GLU A 126 -13.72 -23.88 -1.18
N THR A 127 -13.69 -23.04 -0.13
CA THR A 127 -13.52 -23.52 1.26
C THR A 127 -14.29 -22.66 2.28
N PRO A 128 -15.63 -22.71 2.26
CA PRO A 128 -16.48 -21.81 3.07
C PRO A 128 -16.36 -22.02 4.58
N GLU A 129 -15.98 -23.23 5.05
CA GLU A 129 -15.95 -23.55 6.50
C GLU A 129 -14.73 -22.97 7.24
N ILE A 130 -13.64 -22.62 6.55
CA ILE A 130 -12.39 -22.14 7.18
C ILE A 130 -12.36 -20.61 7.32
N ASN A 131 -13.11 -19.88 6.49
CA ASN A 131 -12.99 -18.42 6.37
C ASN A 131 -13.94 -17.62 7.26
N GLY A 132 -14.94 -18.25 7.90
CA GLY A 132 -15.83 -17.58 8.87
C GLY A 132 -15.10 -16.97 10.07
N SER A 133 -13.87 -17.40 10.36
CA SER A 133 -13.05 -16.91 11.48
C SER A 133 -12.01 -15.84 11.09
N LEU A 134 -11.70 -15.66 9.81
CA LEU A 134 -10.72 -14.65 9.34
C LEU A 134 -11.39 -13.44 8.66
N SER A 135 -12.65 -13.60 8.23
CA SER A 135 -13.43 -12.54 7.57
C SER A 135 -13.85 -11.40 8.52
N SER A 136 -14.03 -11.63 9.83
CA SER A 136 -14.48 -10.56 10.72
C SER A 136 -13.49 -9.40 10.82
N ASP A 137 -12.19 -9.68 10.68
CA ASP A 137 -11.14 -8.73 11.06
C ASP A 137 -10.48 -8.05 9.84
N PHE A 138 -10.54 -8.63 8.64
CA PHE A 138 -9.94 -8.04 7.43
C PHE A 138 -10.96 -7.26 6.56
N THR A 139 -12.24 -7.67 6.54
CA THR A 139 -13.28 -7.02 5.71
C THR A 139 -14.23 -6.11 6.50
N GLY A 140 -14.11 -6.04 7.83
CA GLY A 140 -15.09 -5.39 8.72
C GLY A 140 -15.12 -3.86 8.73
N SER A 141 -14.18 -3.15 8.10
CA SER A 141 -14.08 -1.68 8.22
C SER A 141 -14.23 -0.88 6.92
N TRP A 142 -14.25 -1.49 5.74
CA TRP A 142 -14.21 -0.74 4.47
C TRP A 142 -15.48 -0.80 3.63
N ILE A 143 -16.41 -1.71 3.92
CA ILE A 143 -17.67 -1.81 3.18
C ILE A 143 -18.82 -2.03 4.17
N LYS A 144 -19.44 -0.93 4.62
CA LYS A 144 -20.85 -0.97 5.03
C LYS A 144 -21.65 -0.17 4.00
N PRO A 145 -22.31 -0.82 3.03
CA PRO A 145 -23.31 -0.16 2.22
C PRO A 145 -24.44 0.24 3.18
N SER A 146 -24.82 1.51 3.15
CA SER A 146 -25.98 2.02 3.90
C SER A 146 -27.23 1.28 3.44
N THR A 147 -27.64 0.25 4.18
CA THR A 147 -28.94 -0.38 3.98
C THR A 147 -29.99 0.57 4.53
N LEU A 148 -30.62 1.32 3.61
CA LEU A 148 -31.93 1.93 3.81
C LEU A 148 -32.90 0.86 4.34
N HIS A 149 -33.29 0.98 5.60
CA HIS A 149 -34.48 0.29 6.11
C HIS A 149 -35.72 1.04 5.61
N PRO A 150 -36.76 0.34 5.11
CA PRO A 150 -38.07 0.94 4.98
C PRO A 150 -38.68 1.05 6.38
N SER A 151 -38.77 2.26 6.91
CA SER A 151 -39.43 2.52 8.19
C SER A 151 -40.92 2.26 8.04
N THR A 152 -41.39 1.21 8.68
CA THR A 152 -42.81 0.95 8.92
C THR A 152 -43.41 2.09 9.73
N GLU A 153 -44.53 2.58 9.21
CA GLU A 153 -45.46 3.51 9.82
C GLU A 153 -45.79 3.10 11.26
N THR A 154 -45.57 4.00 12.22
CA THR A 154 -46.21 3.93 13.53
C THR A 154 -46.53 5.36 13.95
N THR A 155 -47.83 5.66 13.88
CA THR A 155 -48.45 6.81 14.51
C THR A 155 -48.13 6.82 16.00
N ASN A 156 -47.60 7.94 16.50
CA ASN A 156 -48.10 8.39 17.79
C ASN A 156 -48.10 9.90 17.94
N LYS A 157 -49.24 10.36 18.42
CA LYS A 157 -49.50 11.67 18.97
C LYS A 157 -48.58 11.86 20.17
N ASP A 158 -47.90 12.99 20.24
CA ASP A 158 -48.02 13.91 21.37
C ASP A 158 -47.13 15.12 21.12
N ALA A 159 -47.80 16.21 20.80
CA ALA A 159 -47.26 17.55 20.79
C ALA A 159 -46.99 17.96 22.24
N SER A 160 -45.77 18.41 22.54
CA SER A 160 -45.58 19.41 23.58
C SER A 160 -44.19 20.03 23.57
N TRP A 161 -44.17 21.35 23.31
CA TRP A 161 -43.49 22.42 24.05
C TRP A 161 -42.66 23.39 23.18
N TYR A 162 -43.18 24.63 23.16
CA TYR A 162 -42.62 25.95 22.80
C TYR A 162 -42.11 26.21 21.38
#